data_AF-T5ADD0-F1
#
_entry.id   AF-T5ADD0-F1
#
_cell.length_a   1.000
_cell.length_b   1.000
_cell.length_c   1.000
_cell.angle_alpha   90.00
_cell.angle_beta   90.00
_cell.angle_gamma   90.00
#
_symmetry.space_group_name_H-M   'P 1'
#
loop_
_entity.id
_entity.type
_entity.pdbx_description
1 polymer ?
#
loop_
_entity_poly.entity_id
_entity_poly.type
_entity_poly.pdbx_seq_one_letter_code
_entity_poly.pdbx_strand_id
1 'polypeptide(L)'
;MASSPSPEDEQFCIDPAEPFKGVVVCCTSIPPEQRTEIANRVQELGGIHKYDLTPDATHLVVGDYDTPKYRHVARERQDVKVMDAAWIDAVSHLWKHDDKIDFVRLETQHQLKPLEKCGAESPSPDDQPAARQSLLICLTGFGDQRDEIADKITSNGGRFTGDLTRKCTQLIVNKPEGKKFTAAKAWNIYTVTLDWLYQSVERGMILEEAKFDPLLPPQEQGVGAWVKKDPRRTSLGKRWRSAVANGPEDGVRKLRKTASMKLSSQRNNLWGDILGRSTSQGQLTEAPAQDAPLPEPTQRHDEDGVFSNCVFAVHGFDLQRRKVLEETVVTLCGTVAPTLEAAASSSMHGDALHRFLIVPQSSQPDTHPRISNDDVDIVTEFYIERCMHNKRFSPASDHVLGRPFPLFPIRGLSDLTVCSAAFTGLELSQMARSVAQLGAKFEEAFRRSTSVVVCKSLQAMRKEKLRYALEWGVPVVSADWLWENSEAIHVPAATGRRGRKGAKQDSATEAVGAGTGDPSARQGATG
;
A
#
# COMPACT_ATOMS: atom_id res chain seq x y z
N MET A 1 62.08 -6.78 -13.05
CA MET A 1 60.94 -7.01 -13.96
C MET A 1 59.75 -7.29 -13.08
N ALA A 2 58.82 -6.34 -13.00
CA ALA A 2 57.64 -6.47 -12.17
C ALA A 2 56.66 -7.44 -12.84
N SER A 3 56.27 -8.48 -12.10
CA SER A 3 55.29 -9.47 -12.51
C SER A 3 53.95 -8.78 -12.77
N SER A 4 53.41 -8.98 -13.97
CA SER A 4 52.07 -8.50 -14.34
C SER A 4 51.02 -9.22 -13.49
N PRO A 5 50.02 -8.52 -12.94
CA PRO A 5 48.96 -9.16 -12.16
C PRO A 5 48.02 -9.95 -13.08
N SER A 6 47.43 -11.00 -12.52
CA SER A 6 46.45 -11.89 -13.15
C SER A 6 45.17 -11.15 -13.53
N PRO A 7 44.43 -11.60 -14.56
CA PRO A 7 43.16 -11.00 -15.00
C PRO A 7 42.00 -11.18 -14.00
N GLU A 8 42.25 -11.77 -12.82
CA GLU A 8 41.29 -11.89 -11.71
C GLU A 8 41.44 -10.77 -10.67
N ASP A 9 42.50 -9.95 -10.78
CA ASP A 9 42.78 -8.78 -9.93
C ASP A 9 42.25 -7.46 -10.53
N GLU A 10 41.33 -7.50 -11.51
CA GLU A 10 40.45 -6.37 -11.84
C GLU A 10 39.39 -6.21 -10.73
N GLN A 11 39.89 -6.00 -9.52
CA GLN A 11 39.13 -5.75 -8.33
C GLN A 11 38.29 -4.50 -8.59
N PHE A 12 36.96 -4.66 -8.57
CA PHE A 12 35.99 -3.56 -8.62
C PHE A 12 36.53 -2.39 -7.80
N CYS A 13 37.05 -1.37 -8.49
CA CYS A 13 37.57 -0.18 -7.85
C CYS A 13 36.35 0.62 -7.41
N ILE A 14 35.80 0.25 -6.25
CA ILE A 14 34.68 0.93 -5.64
C ILE A 14 35.20 2.31 -5.28
N ASP A 15 34.58 3.33 -5.85
CA ASP A 15 34.83 4.71 -5.47
C ASP A 15 34.40 4.86 -4.00
N PRO A 16 35.32 5.11 -3.05
CA PRO A 16 34.95 5.26 -1.65
C PRO A 16 33.95 6.41 -1.44
N ALA A 17 33.92 7.39 -2.34
CA ALA A 17 32.96 8.49 -2.30
C ALA A 17 31.54 8.05 -2.73
N GLU A 18 31.42 7.03 -3.58
CA GLU A 18 30.15 6.49 -4.08
C GLU A 18 30.12 4.95 -3.96
N PRO A 19 30.02 4.38 -2.74
CA PRO A 19 30.12 2.92 -2.55
C PRO A 19 29.05 2.12 -3.29
N PHE A 20 27.90 2.74 -3.58
CA PHE A 20 26.76 2.12 -4.25
C PHE A 20 26.67 2.50 -5.74
N LYS A 21 27.75 3.04 -6.33
CA LYS A 21 27.77 3.35 -7.77
C LYS A 21 27.43 2.10 -8.60
N GLY A 22 26.37 2.21 -9.41
CA GLY A 22 25.88 1.09 -10.23
C GLY A 22 24.95 0.10 -9.51
N VAL A 23 24.73 0.29 -8.21
CA VAL A 23 23.76 -0.49 -7.42
C VAL A 23 22.37 0.09 -7.61
N VAL A 24 21.45 -0.75 -8.08
CA VAL A 24 20.02 -0.45 -8.15
C VAL A 24 19.26 -1.30 -7.14
N VAL A 25 18.67 -0.65 -6.13
CA VAL A 25 17.96 -1.28 -5.01
C VAL A 25 16.45 -1.17 -5.20
N CYS A 26 15.73 -2.26 -4.95
CA CYS A 26 14.28 -2.25 -4.77
C CYS A 26 13.93 -2.87 -3.42
N CYS A 27 12.84 -2.42 -2.79
CA CYS A 27 12.36 -3.00 -1.54
C CYS A 27 11.06 -3.82 -1.73
N THR A 28 10.89 -4.88 -0.95
CA THR A 28 9.65 -5.65 -0.83
C THR A 28 9.29 -5.90 0.62
N SER A 29 8.01 -5.76 0.97
CA SER A 29 7.50 -5.86 2.36
C SER A 29 8.19 -4.95 3.41
N ILE A 30 8.94 -3.94 2.99
CA ILE A 30 9.54 -2.95 3.90
C ILE A 30 8.53 -1.82 4.16
N PRO A 31 8.28 -1.42 5.43
CA PRO A 31 7.42 -0.31 5.80
C PRO A 31 7.79 1.00 5.06
N PRO A 32 6.82 1.87 4.71
CA PRO A 32 7.10 3.10 3.96
C PRO A 32 8.13 4.02 4.63
N GLU A 33 8.08 4.15 5.95
CA GLU A 33 8.99 4.97 6.75
C GLU A 33 10.44 4.50 6.58
N GLN A 34 10.70 3.20 6.82
CA GLN A 34 12.03 2.58 6.64
C GLN A 34 12.45 2.57 5.16
N ARG A 35 11.52 2.41 4.22
CA ARG A 35 11.83 2.43 2.78
C ARG A 35 12.35 3.78 2.33
N THR A 36 11.76 4.87 2.82
CA THR A 36 12.23 6.23 2.52
C THR A 36 13.62 6.47 3.08
N GLU A 37 13.90 5.98 4.30
CA GLU A 37 15.25 6.03 4.88
C GLU A 37 16.28 5.24 4.07
N ILE A 38 15.92 4.01 3.68
CA ILE A 38 16.74 3.19 2.78
C ILE A 38 16.98 3.92 1.46
N ALA A 39 15.94 4.51 0.86
CA ALA A 39 16.07 5.23 -0.40
C ALA A 39 17.04 6.41 -0.31
N ASN A 40 16.94 7.21 0.77
CA ASN A 40 17.84 8.33 1.02
C ASN A 40 19.29 7.86 1.19
N ARG A 41 19.52 6.83 2.03
CA ARG A 41 20.86 6.26 2.26
C ARG A 41 21.46 5.69 0.98
N VAL A 42 20.68 4.96 0.17
CA VAL A 42 21.12 4.44 -1.12
C VAL A 42 21.56 5.57 -2.05
N GLN A 43 20.78 6.66 -2.09
CA GLN A 43 21.10 7.83 -2.93
C GLN A 43 22.35 8.58 -2.44
N GLU A 44 22.51 8.75 -1.12
CA GLU A 44 23.70 9.36 -0.51
C GLU A 44 24.98 8.56 -0.85
N LEU A 45 24.87 7.23 -0.92
CA LEU A 45 25.97 6.33 -1.27
C LEU A 45 26.23 6.23 -2.79
N GLY A 46 25.51 7.00 -3.62
CA GLY A 46 25.68 6.99 -5.09
C GLY A 46 24.93 5.89 -5.85
N GLY A 47 24.00 5.19 -5.17
CA GLY A 47 23.13 4.18 -5.76
C GLY A 47 21.77 4.73 -6.21
N ILE A 48 20.95 3.85 -6.79
CA ILE A 48 19.61 4.19 -7.27
C ILE A 48 18.57 3.32 -6.54
N HIS A 49 17.65 3.94 -5.82
CA HIS A 49 16.50 3.24 -5.26
C HIS A 49 15.28 3.35 -6.19
N LYS A 50 14.63 2.22 -6.49
CA LYS A 50 13.39 2.16 -7.28
C LYS A 50 12.26 1.48 -6.54
N TYR A 51 11.08 2.10 -6.60
CA TYR A 51 9.87 1.56 -5.99
C TYR A 51 9.36 0.31 -6.69
N ASP A 52 9.57 0.21 -8.01
CA ASP A 52 9.19 -0.95 -8.81
C ASP A 52 10.39 -1.86 -9.10
N LEU A 53 10.12 -3.16 -9.20
CA LEU A 53 11.13 -4.13 -9.60
C LEU A 53 11.36 -3.98 -11.10
N THR A 54 12.46 -3.33 -11.45
CA THR A 54 12.83 -3.01 -12.83
C THR A 54 13.86 -4.00 -13.38
N PRO A 55 14.02 -4.09 -14.72
CA PRO A 55 14.99 -5.00 -15.34
C PRO A 55 16.44 -4.74 -14.96
N ASP A 56 16.78 -3.52 -14.56
CA ASP A 56 18.11 -3.10 -14.12
C ASP A 56 18.28 -3.15 -12.60
N ALA A 57 17.27 -3.61 -11.84
CA ALA A 57 17.42 -3.86 -10.41
C ALA A 57 18.52 -4.92 -10.17
N THR A 58 19.42 -4.63 -9.23
CA THR A 58 20.55 -5.50 -8.86
C THR A 58 20.34 -6.17 -7.51
N HIS A 59 19.66 -5.47 -6.59
CA HIS A 59 19.45 -5.91 -5.22
C HIS A 59 17.98 -5.72 -4.82
N LEU A 60 17.41 -6.73 -4.17
CA LEU A 60 16.08 -6.70 -3.58
C LEU A 60 16.20 -6.77 -2.06
N VAL A 61 15.87 -5.69 -1.35
CA VAL A 61 15.80 -5.67 0.12
C VAL A 61 14.47 -6.27 0.57
N VAL A 62 14.53 -7.27 1.45
CA VAL A 62 13.38 -8.12 1.79
C VAL A 62 12.96 -7.95 3.25
N GLY A 63 11.77 -7.38 3.47
CA GLY A 63 11.12 -7.31 4.78
C GLY A 63 10.28 -8.54 5.12
N ASP A 64 9.77 -9.24 4.10
CA ASP A 64 9.16 -10.57 4.19
C ASP A 64 9.19 -11.21 2.79
N TYR A 65 9.40 -12.51 2.73
CA TYR A 65 9.52 -13.28 1.49
C TYR A 65 8.18 -13.49 0.77
N ASP A 66 7.05 -13.43 1.48
CA ASP A 66 5.71 -13.65 0.93
C ASP A 66 5.21 -12.41 0.18
N THR A 67 5.88 -12.11 -0.93
CA THR A 67 5.55 -10.97 -1.79
C THR A 67 5.65 -11.30 -3.27
N PRO A 68 4.84 -10.64 -4.14
CA PRO A 68 4.92 -10.85 -5.59
C PRO A 68 6.31 -10.54 -6.16
N LYS A 69 7.00 -9.53 -5.63
CA LYS A 69 8.36 -9.15 -6.08
C LYS A 69 9.38 -10.24 -5.74
N TYR A 70 9.36 -10.75 -4.51
CA TYR A 70 10.27 -11.84 -4.11
C TYR A 70 10.01 -13.09 -4.95
N ARG A 71 8.75 -13.51 -5.09
CA ARG A 71 8.38 -14.68 -5.91
C ARG A 71 8.81 -14.54 -7.37
N HIS A 72 8.64 -13.36 -7.96
CA HIS A 72 9.11 -13.11 -9.32
C HIS A 72 10.64 -13.19 -9.43
N VAL A 73 11.37 -12.63 -8.45
CA VAL A 73 12.84 -12.74 -8.42
C VAL A 73 13.29 -14.19 -8.27
N ALA A 74 12.71 -14.92 -7.32
CA ALA A 74 12.98 -16.34 -7.09
C ALA A 74 12.79 -17.15 -8.38
N ARG A 75 11.70 -16.88 -9.10
CA ARG A 75 11.34 -17.61 -10.32
C ARG A 75 12.20 -17.25 -11.54
N GLU A 76 12.43 -15.96 -11.79
CA GLU A 76 12.90 -15.47 -13.10
C GLU A 76 14.23 -14.71 -13.08
N ARG A 77 14.61 -14.08 -11.97
CA ARG A 77 15.74 -13.13 -11.91
C ARG A 77 16.90 -13.68 -11.10
N GLN A 78 17.78 -14.45 -11.73
CA GLN A 78 19.00 -14.97 -11.11
C GLN A 78 20.07 -13.89 -10.89
N ASP A 79 19.94 -12.77 -11.60
CA ASP A 79 20.82 -11.60 -11.54
C ASP A 79 20.58 -10.71 -10.31
N VAL A 80 19.46 -10.90 -9.59
CA VAL A 80 19.09 -10.09 -8.44
C VAL A 80 19.46 -10.80 -7.13
N LYS A 81 20.24 -10.12 -6.28
CA LYS A 81 20.58 -10.59 -4.93
C LYS A 81 19.53 -10.15 -3.91
N VAL A 82 19.10 -11.06 -3.04
CA VAL A 82 18.16 -10.76 -1.94
C VAL A 82 18.90 -10.40 -0.66
N MET A 83 18.60 -9.24 -0.12
CA MET A 83 19.40 -8.57 0.91
C MET A 83 18.59 -8.29 2.16
N ASP A 84 19.27 -8.35 3.31
CA ASP A 84 18.86 -7.72 4.56
C ASP A 84 18.95 -6.18 4.42
N ALA A 85 17.99 -5.45 5.00
CA ALA A 85 18.02 -3.98 5.05
C ALA A 85 19.25 -3.46 5.81
N ALA A 86 19.73 -4.21 6.81
CA ALA A 86 20.92 -3.86 7.59
C ALA A 86 22.20 -3.75 6.75
N TRP A 87 22.23 -4.30 5.53
CA TRP A 87 23.33 -4.12 4.58
C TRP A 87 23.60 -2.64 4.28
N ILE A 88 22.53 -1.90 3.99
CA ILE A 88 22.60 -0.49 3.59
C ILE A 88 23.06 0.34 4.78
N ASP A 89 22.61 -0.03 5.97
CA ASP A 89 22.95 0.61 7.22
C ASP A 89 24.42 0.38 7.57
N ALA A 90 24.93 -0.84 7.38
CA ALA A 90 26.32 -1.19 7.61
C ALA A 90 27.26 -0.42 6.67
N VAL A 91 26.91 -0.33 5.38
CA VAL A 91 27.71 0.44 4.40
C VAL A 91 27.63 1.94 4.70
N SER A 92 26.43 2.46 4.99
CA SER A 92 26.23 3.87 5.36
C SER A 92 27.02 4.24 6.63
N HIS A 93 27.07 3.35 7.62
CA HIS A 93 27.84 3.56 8.84
C HIS A 93 29.33 3.67 8.56
N LEU A 94 29.92 2.73 7.81
CA LEU A 94 31.34 2.76 7.48
C LEU A 94 31.70 3.99 6.64
N TRP A 95 30.83 4.35 5.68
CA TRP A 95 31.02 5.55 4.85
C TRP A 95 30.99 6.85 5.67
N LYS A 96 30.09 6.98 6.63
CA LYS A 96 30.00 8.17 7.51
C LYS A 96 31.22 8.36 8.41
N HIS A 97 31.92 7.28 8.75
CA HIS A 97 33.11 7.31 9.61
C HIS A 97 34.42 7.31 8.83
N ASP A 98 34.37 7.37 7.49
CA ASP A 98 35.54 7.27 6.61
C ASP A 98 36.36 5.97 6.84
N ASP A 99 35.66 4.89 7.21
CA ASP A 99 36.24 3.58 7.43
C ASP A 99 36.44 2.82 6.12
N LYS A 100 37.33 1.83 6.12
CA LYS A 100 37.54 0.97 4.95
C LYS A 100 36.28 0.13 4.65
N ILE A 101 35.67 0.37 3.48
CA ILE A 101 34.52 -0.38 2.99
C ILE A 101 34.97 -1.58 2.17
N ASP A 102 34.71 -2.79 2.68
CA ASP A 102 34.79 -4.03 1.90
C ASP A 102 33.39 -4.43 1.44
N PHE A 103 32.98 -3.90 0.29
CA PHE A 103 31.62 -4.06 -0.23
C PHE A 103 31.26 -5.51 -0.51
N VAL A 104 32.15 -6.30 -1.12
CA VAL A 104 31.87 -7.69 -1.51
C VAL A 104 31.64 -8.54 -0.28
N ARG A 105 32.45 -8.33 0.76
CA ARG A 105 32.27 -9.00 2.04
C ARG A 105 30.95 -8.60 2.71
N LEU A 106 30.62 -7.30 2.76
CA LEU A 106 29.37 -6.81 3.36
C LEU A 106 28.14 -7.30 2.59
N GLU A 107 28.19 -7.29 1.27
CA GLU A 107 27.15 -7.82 0.41
C GLU A 107 26.93 -9.32 0.68
N THR A 108 28.01 -10.12 0.70
CA THR A 108 27.91 -11.56 0.99
C THR A 108 27.38 -11.83 2.40
N GLN A 109 27.82 -11.05 3.39
CA GLN A 109 27.41 -11.20 4.79
C GLN A 109 25.93 -10.88 5.00
N HIS A 110 25.42 -9.85 4.31
CA HIS A 110 24.04 -9.40 4.46
C HIS A 110 23.07 -9.97 3.43
N GLN A 111 23.56 -10.80 2.49
CA GLN A 111 22.70 -11.59 1.64
C GLN A 111 21.90 -12.60 2.49
N LEU A 112 20.61 -12.71 2.21
CA LEU A 112 19.74 -13.67 2.91
C LEU A 112 20.07 -15.10 2.48
N LYS A 113 20.09 -16.00 3.45
CA LYS A 113 20.23 -17.44 3.20
C LYS A 113 18.94 -18.02 2.57
N PRO A 114 19.02 -19.20 1.94
CA PRO A 114 17.91 -19.74 1.15
C PRO A 114 16.59 -19.93 1.92
N LEU A 115 16.64 -20.09 3.24
CA LEU A 115 15.47 -20.36 4.10
C LEU A 115 15.20 -19.26 5.13
N GLU A 116 15.80 -18.07 4.94
CA GLU A 116 15.53 -16.87 5.74
C GLU A 116 14.35 -16.10 5.14
N LYS A 117 13.38 -15.72 5.98
CA LYS A 117 12.17 -14.99 5.61
C LYS A 117 12.43 -13.50 5.38
N CYS A 118 13.27 -12.91 6.20
CA CYS A 118 13.60 -11.49 6.16
C CYS A 118 14.89 -11.19 6.93
N GLY A 119 15.36 -9.95 6.78
CA GLY A 119 16.49 -9.40 7.51
C GLY A 119 16.30 -9.35 9.01
N ALA A 120 17.37 -9.01 9.73
CA ALA A 120 17.34 -8.86 11.18
C ALA A 120 16.43 -7.69 11.58
N GLU A 121 15.51 -7.91 12.52
CA GLU A 121 14.75 -6.81 13.11
C GLU A 121 15.70 -5.88 13.88
N SER A 122 15.38 -4.59 13.93
CA SER A 122 16.14 -3.63 14.74
C SER A 122 16.27 -4.14 16.18
N PRO A 123 17.44 -3.97 16.85
CA PRO A 123 17.65 -4.52 18.18
C PRO A 123 16.52 -4.10 19.11
N SER A 124 15.82 -5.09 19.67
CA SER A 124 14.85 -4.83 20.73
C SER A 124 15.60 -4.32 21.98
N PRO A 125 14.93 -3.59 22.89
CA PRO A 125 15.55 -3.10 24.12
C PRO A 125 16.07 -4.21 25.06
N ASP A 126 15.76 -5.48 24.77
CA ASP A 126 15.95 -6.63 25.66
C ASP A 126 17.24 -7.43 25.40
N ASP A 127 18.28 -6.83 24.81
CA ASP A 127 19.62 -7.45 24.61
C ASP A 127 19.62 -8.81 23.88
N GLN A 128 18.55 -9.16 23.15
CA GLN A 128 18.55 -10.33 22.29
C GLN A 128 19.19 -9.95 20.94
N PRO A 129 20.19 -10.71 20.46
CA PRO A 129 20.82 -10.43 19.19
C PRO A 129 19.75 -10.39 18.10
N ALA A 130 19.78 -9.34 17.28
CA ALA A 130 18.91 -9.13 16.14
C ALA A 130 18.95 -10.37 15.21
N ALA A 131 18.07 -11.33 15.46
CA ALA A 131 18.07 -12.61 14.76
C ALA A 131 17.21 -12.48 13.51
N ARG A 132 17.78 -12.87 12.37
CA ARG A 132 17.01 -13.01 11.12
C ARG A 132 15.85 -13.99 11.35
N GLN A 133 14.69 -13.69 10.78
CA GLN A 133 13.57 -14.60 10.87
C GLN A 133 13.76 -15.74 9.86
N SER A 134 13.67 -16.98 10.34
CA SER A 134 13.85 -18.19 9.54
C SER A 134 12.54 -18.96 9.40
N LEU A 135 12.42 -19.74 8.33
CA LEU A 135 11.36 -20.74 8.21
C LEU A 135 11.47 -21.79 9.33
N LEU A 136 10.34 -22.18 9.91
CA LEU A 136 10.26 -23.26 10.90
C LEU A 136 9.71 -24.52 10.22
N ILE A 137 10.59 -25.48 9.98
CA ILE A 137 10.34 -26.63 9.12
C ILE A 137 10.25 -27.90 9.97
N CYS A 138 9.18 -28.67 9.76
CA CYS A 138 9.01 -30.00 10.31
C CYS A 138 9.16 -31.07 9.21
N LEU A 139 9.54 -32.29 9.61
CA LEU A 139 9.70 -33.44 8.71
C LEU A 139 8.72 -34.56 9.08
N THR A 140 8.21 -35.26 8.07
CA THR A 140 7.43 -36.51 8.26
C THR A 140 7.75 -37.57 7.21
N GLY A 141 7.95 -38.81 7.64
CA GLY A 141 8.15 -39.97 6.77
C GLY A 141 9.58 -40.21 6.25
N PHE A 142 10.61 -39.64 6.89
CA PHE A 142 12.01 -39.69 6.41
C PHE A 142 12.95 -40.66 7.15
N GLY A 143 12.47 -41.42 8.15
CA GLY A 143 13.26 -42.46 8.83
C GLY A 143 14.67 -41.99 9.21
N ASP A 144 15.68 -42.69 8.70
CA ASP A 144 17.10 -42.47 8.97
C ASP A 144 17.69 -41.23 8.26
N GLN A 145 17.05 -40.73 7.19
CA GLN A 145 17.51 -39.54 6.45
C GLN A 145 17.17 -38.23 7.17
N ARG A 146 16.45 -38.30 8.30
CA ARG A 146 15.92 -37.14 9.00
C ARG A 146 17.00 -36.16 9.45
N ASP A 147 18.11 -36.68 9.97
CA ASP A 147 19.17 -35.86 10.54
C ASP A 147 19.94 -35.11 9.45
N GLU A 148 20.24 -35.78 8.32
CA GLU A 148 20.85 -35.15 7.15
C GLU A 148 19.97 -34.00 6.59
N ILE A 149 18.66 -34.23 6.48
CA ILE A 149 17.72 -33.21 6.01
C ILE A 149 17.62 -32.05 7.02
N ALA A 150 17.62 -32.36 8.33
CA ALA A 150 17.61 -31.35 9.39
C ALA A 150 18.87 -30.47 9.35
N ASP A 151 20.05 -31.06 9.17
CA ASP A 151 21.31 -30.35 9.02
C ASP A 151 21.33 -29.46 7.76
N LYS A 152 20.72 -29.95 6.67
CA LYS A 152 20.56 -29.15 5.45
C LYS A 152 19.63 -27.96 5.66
N ILE A 153 18.57 -28.10 6.45
CA ILE A 153 17.68 -26.99 6.81
C ILE A 153 18.44 -25.94 7.64
N THR A 154 19.14 -26.37 8.68
CA THR A 154 19.81 -25.45 9.63
C THR A 154 21.00 -24.73 8.99
N SER A 155 21.82 -25.43 8.21
CA SER A 155 22.96 -24.83 7.48
C SER A 155 22.53 -23.73 6.49
N ASN A 156 21.32 -23.84 5.92
CA ASN A 156 20.77 -22.91 4.95
C ASN A 156 19.84 -21.84 5.57
N GLY A 157 19.95 -21.61 6.89
CA GLY A 157 19.26 -20.52 7.57
C GLY A 157 17.81 -20.81 7.94
N GLY A 158 17.38 -22.07 7.89
CA GLY A 158 16.09 -22.53 8.39
C GLY A 158 16.18 -23.02 9.84
N ARG A 159 15.04 -23.21 10.50
CA ARG A 159 14.94 -23.84 11.81
C ARG A 159 14.20 -25.16 11.69
N PHE A 160 14.79 -26.22 12.23
CA PHE A 160 14.17 -27.54 12.27
C PHE A 160 13.44 -27.78 13.60
N THR A 161 12.26 -28.40 13.53
CA THR A 161 11.52 -28.88 14.72
C THR A 161 11.04 -30.30 14.50
N GLY A 162 11.21 -31.14 15.54
CA GLY A 162 10.72 -32.51 15.50
C GLY A 162 9.19 -32.63 15.59
N ASP A 163 8.58 -31.65 16.25
CA ASP A 163 7.15 -31.57 16.51
C ASP A 163 6.47 -30.58 15.58
N LEU A 164 5.32 -31.01 15.04
CA LEU A 164 4.49 -30.16 14.22
C LEU A 164 3.63 -29.28 15.14
N THR A 165 3.81 -27.98 15.04
CA THR A 165 3.04 -26.98 15.77
C THR A 165 2.45 -25.96 14.80
N ARG A 166 1.44 -25.19 15.22
CA ARG A 166 0.85 -24.11 14.40
C ARG A 166 1.84 -22.98 14.06
N LYS A 167 3.01 -22.93 14.70
CA LYS A 167 4.08 -21.98 14.38
C LYS A 167 4.96 -22.45 13.22
N CYS A 168 4.86 -23.72 12.82
CA CYS A 168 5.63 -24.25 11.69
C CYS A 168 5.12 -23.62 10.40
N THR A 169 6.04 -23.19 9.55
CA THR A 169 5.73 -22.58 8.26
C THR A 169 5.60 -23.64 7.18
N GLN A 170 6.46 -24.68 7.22
CA GLN A 170 6.44 -25.79 6.27
C GLN A 170 6.49 -27.15 6.98
N LEU A 171 5.82 -28.13 6.38
CA LEU A 171 6.00 -29.55 6.64
C LEU A 171 6.53 -30.19 5.36
N ILE A 172 7.76 -30.71 5.41
CA ILE A 172 8.29 -31.54 4.32
C ILE A 172 7.78 -32.96 4.49
N VAL A 173 7.21 -33.50 3.43
CA VAL A 173 6.44 -34.75 3.41
C VAL A 173 7.07 -35.72 2.42
N ASN A 174 7.40 -36.93 2.88
CA ASN A 174 7.84 -38.00 1.98
C ASN A 174 6.65 -38.68 1.26
N LYS A 175 5.58 -38.96 2.00
CA LYS A 175 4.32 -39.52 1.48
C LYS A 175 3.13 -38.72 2.05
N PRO A 176 2.12 -38.34 1.26
CA PRO A 176 0.98 -37.51 1.69
C PRO A 176 -0.01 -38.28 2.58
N GLU A 177 0.50 -38.85 3.67
CA GLU A 177 -0.24 -39.69 4.60
C GLU A 177 0.12 -39.37 6.06
N GLY A 178 -0.74 -39.82 6.98
CA GLY A 178 -0.49 -39.76 8.41
C GLY A 178 -1.00 -38.48 9.10
N LYS A 179 -1.03 -38.55 10.44
CA LYS A 179 -1.65 -37.53 11.31
C LYS A 179 -1.02 -36.14 11.15
N LYS A 180 0.30 -36.07 10.95
CA LYS A 180 1.03 -34.80 10.74
C LYS A 180 0.60 -34.12 9.43
N PHE A 181 0.43 -34.88 8.34
CA PHE A 181 -0.02 -34.32 7.07
C PHE A 181 -1.44 -33.76 7.15
N THR A 182 -2.38 -34.52 7.72
CA THR A 182 -3.77 -34.07 7.92
C THR A 182 -3.83 -32.83 8.84
N ALA A 183 -3.06 -32.81 9.92
CA ALA A 183 -2.98 -31.66 10.82
C ALA A 183 -2.38 -30.43 10.14
N ALA A 184 -1.32 -30.59 9.34
CA ALA A 184 -0.70 -29.49 8.60
C ALA A 184 -1.68 -28.85 7.61
N LYS A 185 -2.42 -29.67 6.83
CA LYS A 185 -3.48 -29.17 5.95
C LYS A 185 -4.58 -28.44 6.73
N ALA A 186 -5.02 -28.98 7.87
CA ALA A 186 -6.02 -28.33 8.72
C ALA A 186 -5.55 -27.02 9.36
N TRP A 187 -4.24 -26.87 9.62
CA TRP A 187 -3.64 -25.65 10.18
C TRP A 187 -3.14 -24.66 9.11
N ASN A 188 -3.41 -24.95 7.83
CA ASN A 188 -2.93 -24.16 6.69
C ASN A 188 -1.40 -23.98 6.67
N ILE A 189 -0.67 -25.03 7.06
CA ILE A 189 0.79 -25.12 6.96
C ILE A 189 1.14 -25.66 5.58
N TYR A 190 2.12 -25.06 4.91
CA TYR A 190 2.55 -25.51 3.59
C TYR A 190 3.12 -26.93 3.66
N THR A 191 2.46 -27.87 3.00
CA THR A 191 2.96 -29.23 2.82
C THR A 191 3.73 -29.29 1.51
N VAL A 192 5.03 -29.59 1.57
CA VAL A 192 5.92 -29.61 0.39
C VAL A 192 6.69 -30.91 0.30
N THR A 193 7.15 -31.28 -0.90
CA THR A 193 8.07 -32.40 -1.09
C THR A 193 9.51 -32.03 -0.77
N LEU A 194 10.38 -33.04 -0.65
CA LEU A 194 11.80 -32.84 -0.38
C LEU A 194 12.51 -32.03 -1.49
N ASP A 195 12.02 -32.11 -2.73
CA ASP A 195 12.54 -31.35 -3.87
C ASP A 195 12.47 -29.84 -3.65
N TRP A 196 11.46 -29.35 -2.93
CA TRP A 196 11.37 -27.93 -2.58
C TRP A 196 12.60 -27.46 -1.79
N LEU A 197 13.07 -28.25 -0.83
CA LEU A 197 14.26 -27.92 -0.04
C LEU A 197 15.51 -27.93 -0.91
N TYR A 198 15.68 -28.94 -1.76
CA TYR A 198 16.83 -29.01 -2.66
C TYR A 198 16.86 -27.85 -3.65
N GLN A 199 15.75 -27.59 -4.33
CA GLN A 199 15.68 -26.54 -5.33
C GLN A 199 15.73 -25.13 -4.73
N SER A 200 15.16 -24.90 -3.55
CA SER A 200 15.28 -23.60 -2.85
C SER A 200 16.72 -23.32 -2.44
N VAL A 201 17.43 -24.35 -1.94
CA VAL A 201 18.85 -24.24 -1.60
C VAL A 201 19.70 -24.03 -2.86
N GLU A 202 19.45 -24.76 -3.94
CA GLU A 202 20.16 -24.59 -5.23
C GLU A 202 19.95 -23.17 -5.80
N ARG A 203 18.72 -22.66 -5.71
CA ARG A 203 18.37 -21.29 -6.16
C ARG A 203 18.97 -20.21 -5.25
N GLY A 204 19.20 -20.50 -3.99
CA GLY A 204 19.56 -19.51 -2.99
C GLY A 204 18.38 -18.70 -2.43
N MET A 205 17.14 -19.12 -2.68
CA MET A 205 15.92 -18.40 -2.29
C MET A 205 14.76 -19.36 -2.01
N ILE A 206 13.79 -18.90 -1.22
CA ILE A 206 12.56 -19.65 -0.94
C ILE A 206 11.73 -19.73 -2.23
N LEU A 207 11.52 -20.95 -2.75
CA LEU A 207 10.65 -21.17 -3.91
C LEU A 207 9.18 -21.27 -3.50
N GLU A 208 8.30 -21.01 -4.47
CA GLU A 208 6.84 -21.07 -4.29
C GLU A 208 6.39 -22.47 -3.85
N GLU A 209 5.90 -22.58 -2.63
CA GLU A 209 5.57 -23.84 -1.95
C GLU A 209 4.48 -24.61 -2.69
N ALA A 210 3.51 -23.89 -3.27
CA ALA A 210 2.39 -24.47 -4.02
C ALA A 210 2.84 -25.30 -5.24
N LYS A 211 4.04 -25.05 -5.78
CA LYS A 211 4.60 -25.82 -6.90
C LYS A 211 5.13 -27.19 -6.47
N PHE A 212 5.25 -27.43 -5.17
CA PHE A 212 5.81 -28.66 -4.62
C PHE A 212 4.82 -29.37 -3.70
N ASP A 213 3.51 -29.17 -3.90
CA ASP A 213 2.50 -29.91 -3.12
C ASP A 213 2.69 -31.42 -3.35
N PRO A 214 2.83 -32.24 -2.29
CA PRO A 214 3.01 -33.69 -2.40
C PRO A 214 1.84 -34.43 -3.07
N LEU A 215 0.69 -33.77 -3.26
CA LEU A 215 -0.45 -34.30 -4.00
C LEU A 215 -0.31 -34.12 -5.52
N LEU A 216 0.61 -33.28 -6.00
CA LEU A 216 0.88 -33.13 -7.43
C LEU A 216 1.61 -34.35 -7.98
N PRO A 217 1.39 -34.73 -9.25
CA PRO A 217 2.18 -35.75 -9.91
C PRO A 217 3.68 -35.43 -9.82
N PRO A 218 4.57 -36.41 -9.59
CA PRO A 218 6.01 -36.17 -9.46
C PRO A 218 6.63 -35.39 -10.63
N GLN A 219 6.08 -35.53 -11.84
CA GLN A 219 6.54 -34.83 -13.03
C GLN A 219 6.19 -33.33 -13.05
N GLU A 220 5.16 -32.93 -12.30
CA GLU A 220 4.69 -31.54 -12.23
C GLU A 220 5.26 -30.78 -11.03
N GLN A 221 5.83 -31.49 -10.06
CA GLN A 221 6.44 -30.90 -8.87
C GLN A 221 7.65 -30.04 -9.25
N GLY A 222 7.64 -28.78 -8.81
CA GLY A 222 8.68 -27.78 -9.09
C GLY A 222 8.63 -27.17 -10.49
N VAL A 223 7.73 -27.61 -11.38
CA VAL A 223 7.63 -27.06 -12.74
C VAL A 223 7.23 -25.59 -12.69
N GLY A 224 8.08 -24.74 -13.25
CA GLY A 224 7.90 -23.29 -13.28
C GLY A 224 8.16 -22.58 -11.95
N ALA A 225 8.63 -23.28 -10.92
CA ALA A 225 9.07 -22.68 -9.66
C ALA A 225 10.35 -21.86 -9.84
N TRP A 226 11.26 -22.33 -10.71
CA TRP A 226 12.49 -21.65 -11.06
C TRP A 226 12.84 -21.88 -12.54
N VAL A 227 13.01 -20.78 -13.28
CA VAL A 227 13.34 -20.80 -14.70
C VAL A 227 14.86 -20.69 -14.86
N LYS A 228 15.52 -21.83 -15.16
CA LYS A 228 16.97 -21.92 -15.43
C LYS A 228 17.36 -21.37 -16.83
N LYS A 229 16.78 -20.25 -17.27
CA LYS A 229 17.14 -19.63 -18.56
C LYS A 229 18.49 -18.91 -18.45
N ASP A 230 19.38 -19.17 -19.41
CA ASP A 230 20.66 -18.48 -19.56
C ASP A 230 20.42 -16.99 -19.95
N PRO A 231 20.88 -16.01 -19.14
CA PRO A 231 20.65 -14.58 -19.36
C PRO A 231 21.26 -14.02 -20.66
N ARG A 232 22.10 -14.80 -21.37
CA ARG A 232 22.73 -14.39 -22.64
C ARG A 232 21.76 -14.20 -23.82
N ARG A 233 20.47 -14.55 -23.69
CA ARG A 233 19.51 -14.47 -24.81
C ARG A 233 18.73 -13.16 -24.94
N THR A 234 18.84 -12.22 -23.98
CA THR A 234 18.11 -10.94 -24.01
C THR A 234 18.97 -9.73 -24.38
N SER A 235 20.28 -9.91 -24.62
CA SER A 235 21.22 -8.84 -24.98
C SER A 235 21.47 -8.71 -26.49
N LEU A 236 20.50 -9.06 -27.34
CA LEU A 236 20.56 -8.78 -28.78
C LEU A 236 19.68 -7.59 -29.12
N GLY A 237 20.27 -6.41 -29.28
CA GLY A 237 19.56 -5.32 -29.95
C GLY A 237 20.07 -3.88 -29.86
N LYS A 238 21.09 -3.53 -29.07
CA LYS A 238 21.75 -2.21 -29.23
C LYS A 238 22.80 -2.30 -30.34
N ARG A 239 22.37 -2.16 -31.60
CA ARG A 239 23.26 -1.68 -32.67
C ARG A 239 23.09 -0.17 -32.79
N TRP A 240 24.07 0.55 -32.28
CA TRP A 240 24.44 1.87 -32.75
C TRP A 240 24.70 1.81 -34.26
N ARG A 241 23.99 2.60 -35.08
CA ARG A 241 24.43 3.00 -36.42
C ARG A 241 23.93 4.40 -36.76
N SER A 242 24.86 5.19 -37.27
CA SER A 242 24.75 6.61 -37.68
C SER A 242 23.90 6.81 -38.95
N ALA A 243 23.58 8.09 -39.18
CA ALA A 243 22.75 8.70 -40.23
C ALA A 243 22.98 8.24 -41.69
N VAL A 244 21.92 8.29 -42.52
CA VAL A 244 21.70 9.22 -43.67
C VAL A 244 20.50 8.78 -44.55
N ALA A 245 19.53 9.71 -44.70
CA ALA A 245 18.66 10.13 -45.82
C ALA A 245 17.72 9.22 -46.68
N ASN A 246 16.52 9.81 -46.88
CA ASN A 246 15.57 9.85 -48.03
C ASN A 246 14.41 8.81 -48.16
N GLY A 247 13.16 9.35 -48.20
CA GLY A 247 11.84 8.66 -48.23
C GLY A 247 11.33 8.27 -49.65
N PRO A 248 10.02 8.34 -50.01
CA PRO A 248 8.78 8.57 -49.26
C PRO A 248 7.78 7.37 -49.30
N GLU A 249 6.62 7.58 -48.69
CA GLU A 249 5.51 6.66 -48.36
C GLU A 249 4.80 5.96 -49.54
N ASP A 250 4.36 4.71 -49.33
CA ASP A 250 2.93 4.33 -49.36
C ASP A 250 2.72 2.86 -48.95
N GLY A 251 1.70 2.54 -48.14
CA GLY A 251 1.41 1.14 -47.80
C GLY A 251 0.68 0.89 -46.48
N VAL A 252 -0.57 1.35 -46.40
CA VAL A 252 -1.53 0.97 -45.35
C VAL A 252 -1.69 -0.56 -45.27
N ARG A 253 -1.50 -1.16 -44.08
CA ARG A 253 -2.25 -2.35 -43.62
C ARG A 253 -2.11 -2.63 -42.11
N LYS A 254 -3.22 -2.35 -41.42
CA LYS A 254 -3.87 -3.09 -40.31
C LYS A 254 -3.10 -3.25 -38.99
N LEU A 255 -3.32 -2.28 -38.10
CA LEU A 255 -3.07 -2.41 -36.67
C LEU A 255 -4.33 -2.96 -35.96
N ARG A 256 -4.34 -4.25 -35.61
CA ARG A 256 -5.14 -4.72 -34.47
C ARG A 256 -4.29 -4.44 -33.23
N LYS A 257 -4.57 -3.33 -32.55
CA LYS A 257 -3.87 -2.94 -31.33
C LYS A 257 -4.70 -3.40 -30.14
N THR A 258 -4.24 -4.45 -29.47
CA THR A 258 -4.64 -4.81 -28.12
C THR A 258 -4.06 -3.75 -27.19
N ALA A 259 -4.84 -2.71 -26.91
CA ALA A 259 -4.52 -1.69 -25.91
C ALA A 259 -5.15 -2.11 -24.58
N SER A 260 -4.53 -3.05 -23.90
CA SER A 260 -4.72 -3.25 -22.46
C SER A 260 -3.38 -3.73 -21.92
N MET A 261 -2.97 -3.26 -20.75
CA MET A 261 -1.60 -3.34 -20.20
C MET A 261 -0.64 -2.20 -20.60
N LYS A 262 -1.02 -0.94 -20.34
CA LYS A 262 -0.03 0.12 -20.07
C LYS A 262 -0.55 1.39 -19.37
N LEU A 263 -1.61 1.31 -18.55
CA LEU A 263 -2.27 2.52 -18.02
C LEU A 263 -2.28 2.68 -16.49
N SER A 264 -1.44 1.97 -15.73
CA SER A 264 -1.30 2.24 -14.28
C SER A 264 -0.11 3.15 -13.95
N SER A 265 1.07 2.90 -14.54
CA SER A 265 2.30 3.65 -14.26
C SER A 265 2.31 5.06 -14.85
N GLN A 266 1.62 5.30 -15.98
CA GLN A 266 1.43 6.64 -16.52
C GLN A 266 0.41 7.48 -15.73
N ARG A 267 -0.40 6.87 -14.85
CA ARG A 267 -1.49 7.56 -14.13
C ARG A 267 -0.99 8.48 -13.03
N ASN A 268 0.07 8.13 -12.29
CA ASN A 268 0.63 9.00 -11.25
C ASN A 268 1.42 10.19 -11.84
N ASN A 269 2.06 10.01 -13.00
CA ASN A 269 2.80 11.09 -13.65
C ASN A 269 1.88 12.07 -14.39
N LEU A 270 0.73 11.60 -14.90
CA LEU A 270 -0.21 12.46 -15.62
C LEU A 270 -0.79 13.56 -14.70
N TRP A 271 -1.30 13.20 -13.51
CA TRP A 271 -1.89 14.17 -12.59
C TRP A 271 -0.88 15.11 -11.92
N GLY A 272 0.37 14.66 -11.72
CA GLY A 272 1.47 15.49 -11.24
C GLY A 272 1.87 16.60 -12.21
N ASP A 273 1.85 16.32 -13.52
CA ASP A 273 2.21 17.28 -14.57
C ASP A 273 1.06 18.24 -14.94
N ILE A 274 -0.18 17.92 -14.57
CA ILE A 274 -1.39 18.69 -14.93
C ILE A 274 -1.74 19.79 -13.92
N LEU A 275 -1.40 19.62 -12.64
CA LEU A 275 -1.81 20.57 -11.59
C LEU A 275 -0.78 21.67 -11.26
N GLY A 276 0.26 21.84 -12.08
CA GLY A 276 1.07 23.06 -12.15
C GLY A 276 1.86 23.38 -10.88
N ARG A 277 3.11 22.92 -10.83
CA ARG A 277 4.12 23.38 -9.86
C ARG A 277 4.81 24.63 -10.44
N SER A 278 4.24 25.80 -10.21
CA SER A 278 4.92 27.09 -10.42
C SER A 278 5.19 27.76 -9.09
N THR A 279 6.33 27.45 -8.48
CA THR A 279 7.21 28.40 -7.76
C THR A 279 8.44 27.65 -7.25
N SER A 280 9.57 28.35 -7.33
CA SER A 280 10.89 28.02 -6.80
C SER A 280 10.89 27.52 -5.35
N GLN A 281 11.84 26.61 -5.06
CA GLN A 281 12.21 26.04 -3.74
C GLN A 281 11.16 25.15 -3.06
N GLY A 282 11.56 23.92 -2.72
CA GLY A 282 10.85 23.08 -1.76
C GLY A 282 10.53 21.67 -2.25
N GLN A 283 11.44 20.77 -1.89
CA GLN A 283 11.30 19.35 -1.49
C GLN A 283 9.87 18.80 -1.22
N LEU A 284 9.75 17.46 -1.42
CA LEU A 284 8.74 16.53 -0.84
C LEU A 284 7.33 16.53 -1.46
N THR A 285 6.49 15.48 -1.44
CA THR A 285 6.53 13.99 -1.36
C THR A 285 5.06 13.57 -1.54
N GLU A 286 4.77 12.45 -2.20
CA GLU A 286 3.45 11.81 -2.08
C GLU A 286 3.59 10.30 -1.83
N ALA A 287 2.82 9.84 -0.85
CA ALA A 287 2.67 8.45 -0.44
C ALA A 287 1.39 7.82 -1.04
N PRO A 288 1.33 6.49 -1.26
CA PRO A 288 0.09 5.70 -1.31
C PRO A 288 -0.04 4.79 -0.06
N ALA A 289 -1.14 4.81 0.71
CA ALA A 289 -2.45 4.14 0.52
C ALA A 289 -2.37 2.62 0.61
N GLN A 290 -2.68 2.08 1.79
CA GLN A 290 -3.03 0.68 2.04
C GLN A 290 -4.51 0.61 2.42
N ASP A 291 -5.24 -0.27 1.73
CA ASP A 291 -6.60 -0.68 2.05
C ASP A 291 -6.62 -1.84 3.06
N ALA A 292 -7.61 -1.78 3.96
CA ALA A 292 -8.04 -2.83 4.87
C ALA A 292 -9.29 -3.55 4.27
N PRO A 293 -9.79 -4.65 4.86
CA PRO A 293 -10.50 -5.71 4.13
C PRO A 293 -11.97 -5.38 3.75
N LEU A 294 -12.40 -5.88 2.60
CA LEU A 294 -13.77 -5.85 2.07
C LEU A 294 -14.62 -7.04 2.56
N PRO A 295 -15.94 -6.87 2.77
CA PRO A 295 -16.89 -7.96 3.00
C PRO A 295 -17.31 -8.65 1.68
N GLU A 296 -17.87 -9.85 1.82
CA GLU A 296 -18.26 -10.81 0.75
C GLU A 296 -19.06 -10.23 -0.44
N PRO A 297 -18.99 -10.86 -1.63
CA PRO A 297 -19.57 -10.34 -2.86
C PRO A 297 -21.07 -10.62 -2.93
N THR A 298 -21.89 -9.58 -2.79
CA THR A 298 -23.23 -9.58 -3.37
C THR A 298 -23.14 -9.17 -4.83
N GLN A 299 -23.44 -10.12 -5.70
CA GLN A 299 -23.45 -10.00 -7.16
C GLN A 299 -24.33 -8.83 -7.63
N ARG A 300 -23.77 -7.99 -8.51
CA ARG A 300 -24.47 -7.48 -9.70
C ARG A 300 -23.47 -7.47 -10.86
N HIS A 301 -23.88 -8.05 -11.98
CA HIS A 301 -23.26 -7.84 -13.28
C HIS A 301 -23.24 -6.34 -13.60
N ASP A 302 -22.23 -5.84 -14.31
CA ASP A 302 -22.44 -5.12 -15.58
C ASP A 302 -21.10 -4.73 -16.22
N GLU A 303 -21.06 -4.86 -17.54
CA GLU A 303 -19.97 -4.47 -18.44
C GLU A 303 -19.95 -2.93 -18.68
N ASP A 304 -20.31 -2.15 -17.67
CA ASP A 304 -20.48 -0.71 -17.76
C ASP A 304 -19.43 0.01 -16.90
N GLY A 305 -18.69 0.95 -17.50
CA GLY A 305 -17.59 1.66 -16.83
C GLY A 305 -18.02 2.49 -15.62
N VAL A 306 -17.04 2.97 -14.82
CA VAL A 306 -17.24 3.67 -13.53
C VAL A 306 -18.22 4.85 -13.62
N PHE A 307 -18.34 5.49 -14.78
CA PHE A 307 -19.21 6.65 -15.03
C PHE A 307 -20.24 6.43 -16.15
N SER A 308 -20.57 5.18 -16.50
CA SER A 308 -21.49 4.84 -17.61
C SER A 308 -22.81 5.63 -17.63
N ASN A 309 -23.37 5.95 -16.46
CA ASN A 309 -24.63 6.70 -16.31
C ASN A 309 -24.43 8.14 -15.78
N CYS A 310 -23.26 8.73 -16.03
CA CYS A 310 -22.91 10.06 -15.53
C CYS A 310 -22.65 11.08 -16.65
N VAL A 311 -23.16 12.30 -16.46
CA VAL A 311 -22.89 13.45 -17.33
C VAL A 311 -22.14 14.51 -16.54
N PHE A 312 -20.99 14.96 -17.06
CA PHE A 312 -20.13 15.94 -16.42
C PHE A 312 -20.04 17.22 -17.25
N ALA A 313 -20.08 18.37 -16.58
CA ALA A 313 -19.64 19.65 -17.12
C ALA A 313 -18.37 20.11 -16.36
N VAL A 314 -17.43 20.75 -17.04
CA VAL A 314 -16.17 21.22 -16.44
C VAL A 314 -16.09 22.75 -16.48
N HIS A 315 -15.94 23.39 -15.33
CA HIS A 315 -15.86 24.84 -15.20
C HIS A 315 -14.62 25.28 -14.41
N GLY A 316 -14.07 26.46 -14.67
CA GLY A 316 -13.01 27.07 -13.84
C GLY A 316 -11.58 26.53 -14.00
N PHE A 317 -11.36 25.47 -14.78
CA PHE A 317 -10.02 24.93 -15.07
C PHE A 317 -9.33 25.61 -16.26
N ASP A 318 -8.00 25.62 -16.26
CA ASP A 318 -7.20 25.96 -17.44
C ASP A 318 -7.41 24.94 -18.58
N LEU A 319 -6.98 25.29 -19.80
CA LEU A 319 -7.22 24.47 -20.99
C LEU A 319 -6.61 23.07 -20.89
N GLN A 320 -5.43 22.94 -20.27
CA GLN A 320 -4.71 21.67 -20.14
C GLN A 320 -5.39 20.77 -19.11
N ARG A 321 -5.72 21.29 -17.93
CA ARG A 321 -6.45 20.59 -16.87
C ARG A 321 -7.83 20.17 -17.33
N ARG A 322 -8.57 21.06 -18.00
CA ARG A 322 -9.88 20.77 -18.57
C ARG A 322 -9.79 19.56 -19.50
N LYS A 323 -8.90 19.60 -20.49
CA LYS A 323 -8.76 18.53 -21.48
C LYS A 323 -8.52 17.17 -20.83
N VAL A 324 -7.68 17.11 -19.81
CA VAL A 324 -7.36 15.83 -19.17
C VAL A 324 -8.50 15.32 -18.29
N LEU A 325 -9.20 16.21 -17.58
CA LEU A 325 -10.42 15.85 -16.86
C LEU A 325 -11.46 15.25 -17.81
N GLU A 326 -11.66 15.88 -18.96
CA GLU A 326 -12.61 15.41 -19.99
C GLU A 326 -12.19 14.04 -20.55
N GLU A 327 -10.92 13.87 -20.94
CA GLU A 327 -10.38 12.57 -21.41
C GLU A 327 -10.51 11.48 -20.35
N THR A 328 -10.33 11.82 -19.08
CA THR A 328 -10.46 10.90 -17.95
C THR A 328 -11.90 10.45 -17.76
N VAL A 329 -12.84 11.40 -17.76
CA VAL A 329 -14.28 11.10 -17.65
C VAL A 329 -14.72 10.17 -18.78
N VAL A 330 -14.32 10.45 -20.02
CA VAL A 330 -14.62 9.61 -21.18
C VAL A 330 -13.98 8.22 -21.05
N THR A 331 -12.73 8.14 -20.56
CA THR A 331 -12.03 6.85 -20.33
C THR A 331 -12.76 5.98 -19.29
N LEU A 332 -13.44 6.61 -18.33
CA LEU A 332 -14.28 5.94 -17.33
C LEU A 332 -15.72 5.70 -17.81
N CYS A 333 -15.98 5.85 -19.11
CA CYS A 333 -17.29 5.70 -19.75
C CYS A 333 -18.32 6.79 -19.38
N GLY A 334 -17.89 7.94 -18.86
CA GLY A 334 -18.76 9.09 -18.61
C GLY A 334 -18.94 9.98 -19.83
N THR A 335 -20.04 10.73 -19.85
CA THR A 335 -20.33 11.71 -20.90
C THR A 335 -19.90 13.10 -20.47
N VAL A 336 -19.16 13.82 -21.32
CA VAL A 336 -18.77 15.22 -21.08
C VAL A 336 -19.66 16.14 -21.91
N ALA A 337 -20.36 17.06 -21.24
CA ALA A 337 -21.14 18.10 -21.88
C ALA A 337 -20.29 19.37 -22.09
N PRO A 338 -20.45 20.08 -23.21
CA PRO A 338 -19.66 21.29 -23.51
C PRO A 338 -20.02 22.49 -22.64
N THR A 339 -21.23 22.49 -22.05
CA THR A 339 -21.77 23.57 -21.22
C THR A 339 -22.60 22.98 -20.10
N LEU A 340 -22.74 23.70 -18.99
CA LEU A 340 -23.57 23.28 -17.86
C LEU A 340 -25.04 23.10 -18.27
N GLU A 341 -25.54 23.97 -19.15
CA GLU A 341 -26.91 23.91 -19.66
C GLU A 341 -27.14 22.63 -20.46
N ALA A 342 -26.17 22.23 -21.29
CA ALA A 342 -26.19 20.97 -22.03
C ALA A 342 -26.13 19.74 -21.12
N ALA A 343 -25.36 19.79 -20.02
CA ALA A 343 -25.36 18.72 -19.01
C ALA A 343 -26.74 18.61 -18.35
N ALA A 344 -27.34 19.75 -17.99
CA ALA A 344 -28.64 19.81 -17.35
C ALA A 344 -29.79 19.38 -18.26
N SER A 345 -29.72 19.67 -19.57
CA SER A 345 -30.75 19.32 -20.54
C SER A 345 -30.64 17.92 -21.13
N SER A 346 -29.59 17.16 -20.79
CA SER A 346 -29.36 15.82 -21.35
C SER A 346 -30.39 14.82 -20.79
N SER A 347 -31.26 14.31 -21.67
CA SER A 347 -32.19 13.20 -21.39
C SER A 347 -31.83 11.98 -22.25
N MET A 348 -31.01 11.08 -21.70
CA MET A 348 -30.92 9.72 -22.26
C MET A 348 -32.08 8.88 -21.70
N HIS A 349 -32.64 8.03 -22.55
CA HIS A 349 -33.84 7.26 -22.26
C HIS A 349 -33.62 6.29 -21.09
N GLY A 350 -34.31 6.54 -19.98
CA GLY A 350 -34.70 5.51 -19.00
C GLY A 350 -33.58 4.80 -18.24
N ASP A 351 -32.86 5.51 -17.38
CA ASP A 351 -32.65 5.20 -15.95
C ASP A 351 -31.87 6.37 -15.34
N ALA A 352 -31.91 6.58 -14.02
CA ALA A 352 -31.42 7.78 -13.35
C ALA A 352 -29.99 8.21 -13.77
N LEU A 353 -29.87 9.33 -14.50
CA LEU A 353 -28.60 9.94 -14.90
C LEU A 353 -28.06 10.81 -13.76
N HIS A 354 -26.85 10.53 -13.29
CA HIS A 354 -26.16 11.40 -12.35
C HIS A 354 -25.49 12.56 -13.09
N ARG A 355 -25.80 13.80 -12.72
CA ARG A 355 -25.22 15.00 -13.36
C ARG A 355 -24.28 15.70 -12.41
N PHE A 356 -23.10 16.05 -12.90
CA PHE A 356 -22.04 16.64 -12.10
C PHE A 356 -21.48 17.89 -12.75
N LEU A 357 -21.19 18.90 -11.94
CA LEU A 357 -20.37 20.04 -12.32
C LEU A 357 -19.01 19.91 -11.61
N ILE A 358 -17.94 19.75 -12.38
CA ILE A 358 -16.57 19.70 -11.88
C ILE A 358 -16.02 21.14 -11.81
N VAL A 359 -15.61 21.56 -10.62
CA VAL A 359 -14.95 22.85 -10.34
C VAL A 359 -13.61 22.64 -9.63
N PRO A 360 -12.63 23.56 -9.74
CA PRO A 360 -11.36 23.40 -9.04
C PRO A 360 -11.55 23.41 -7.53
N GLN A 361 -10.87 22.52 -6.81
CA GLN A 361 -10.91 22.48 -5.35
C GLN A 361 -10.56 23.85 -4.74
N SER A 362 -9.62 24.58 -5.34
CA SER A 362 -9.17 25.90 -4.87
C SER A 362 -10.08 27.07 -5.26
N SER A 363 -11.13 26.84 -6.05
CA SER A 363 -12.02 27.91 -6.52
C SER A 363 -13.06 28.27 -5.46
N GLN A 364 -13.27 29.57 -5.27
CA GLN A 364 -14.22 30.07 -4.27
C GLN A 364 -15.67 29.75 -4.70
N PRO A 365 -16.57 29.36 -3.79
CA PRO A 365 -17.93 28.93 -4.15
C PRO A 365 -18.76 29.97 -4.91
N ASP A 366 -18.51 31.27 -4.66
CA ASP A 366 -19.16 32.39 -5.36
C ASP A 366 -18.75 32.50 -6.84
N THR A 367 -17.63 31.88 -7.23
CA THR A 367 -17.19 31.81 -8.63
C THR A 367 -17.88 30.71 -9.43
N HIS A 368 -18.63 29.82 -8.78
CA HIS A 368 -19.28 28.70 -9.44
C HIS A 368 -20.56 29.16 -10.17
N PRO A 369 -20.84 28.62 -11.37
CA PRO A 369 -22.07 28.91 -12.09
C PRO A 369 -23.30 28.66 -11.22
N ARG A 370 -24.26 29.60 -11.25
CA ARG A 370 -25.53 29.42 -10.53
C ARG A 370 -26.32 28.30 -11.20
N ILE A 371 -26.53 27.21 -10.48
CA ILE A 371 -27.30 26.07 -10.94
C ILE A 371 -28.76 26.32 -10.57
N SER A 372 -29.65 26.40 -11.57
CA SER A 372 -31.08 26.61 -11.36
C SER A 372 -31.88 25.32 -11.14
N ASN A 373 -31.23 24.16 -11.28
CA ASN A 373 -31.85 22.83 -11.21
C ASN A 373 -31.26 22.04 -10.03
N ASP A 374 -32.11 21.47 -9.17
CA ASP A 374 -31.75 20.64 -8.00
C ASP A 374 -31.12 19.27 -8.36
N ASP A 375 -30.85 19.01 -9.64
CA ASP A 375 -30.48 17.70 -10.17
C ASP A 375 -29.03 17.65 -10.69
N VAL A 376 -28.16 18.59 -10.27
CA VAL A 376 -26.73 18.64 -10.61
C VAL A 376 -25.89 18.80 -9.34
N ASP A 377 -25.03 17.83 -9.07
CA ASP A 377 -24.10 17.85 -7.94
C ASP A 377 -22.81 18.61 -8.30
N ILE A 378 -22.38 19.54 -7.45
CA ILE A 378 -21.08 20.21 -7.61
C ILE A 378 -20.00 19.38 -6.93
N VAL A 379 -18.99 18.99 -7.70
CA VAL A 379 -17.86 18.18 -7.26
C VAL A 379 -16.53 18.81 -7.69
N THR A 380 -15.44 18.37 -7.09
CA THR A 380 -14.09 18.85 -7.42
C THR A 380 -13.26 17.75 -8.07
N GLU A 381 -12.04 18.08 -8.49
CA GLU A 381 -11.12 17.08 -9.02
C GLU A 381 -10.84 15.94 -8.02
N PHE A 382 -10.99 16.17 -6.70
CA PHE A 382 -10.81 15.14 -5.66
C PHE A 382 -11.82 14.00 -5.79
N TYR A 383 -13.04 14.32 -6.22
CA TYR A 383 -14.08 13.32 -6.47
C TYR A 383 -13.69 12.39 -7.63
N ILE A 384 -13.18 12.97 -8.72
CA ILE A 384 -12.72 12.19 -9.89
C ILE A 384 -11.53 11.31 -9.51
N GLU A 385 -10.54 11.85 -8.79
CA GLU A 385 -9.38 11.11 -8.28
C GLU A 385 -9.81 9.89 -7.44
N ARG A 386 -10.80 10.06 -6.56
CA ARG A 386 -11.29 9.00 -5.67
C ARG A 386 -12.04 7.90 -6.42
N CYS A 387 -12.94 8.27 -7.34
CA CYS A 387 -13.67 7.31 -8.17
C CYS A 387 -12.70 6.48 -9.04
N MET A 388 -11.63 7.11 -9.56
CA MET A 388 -10.55 6.44 -10.27
C MET A 388 -9.71 5.50 -9.40
N HIS A 389 -9.41 5.91 -8.17
CA HIS A 389 -8.61 5.11 -7.25
C HIS A 389 -9.36 3.85 -6.82
N ASN A 390 -10.62 4.01 -6.42
CA ASN A 390 -11.46 2.92 -5.92
C ASN A 390 -12.09 2.08 -7.05
N LYS A 391 -11.96 2.53 -8.31
CA LYS A 391 -12.58 1.91 -9.50
C LYS A 391 -14.09 1.71 -9.32
N ARG A 392 -14.75 2.62 -8.63
CA ARG A 392 -16.16 2.50 -8.25
C ARG A 392 -16.83 3.87 -8.25
N PHE A 393 -18.06 3.92 -8.78
CA PHE A 393 -18.94 5.07 -8.65
C PHE A 393 -19.29 5.31 -7.17
N SER A 394 -19.26 6.56 -6.74
CA SER A 394 -19.64 6.98 -5.39
C SER A 394 -20.61 8.15 -5.50
N PRO A 395 -21.76 8.18 -4.80
CA PRO A 395 -22.59 9.37 -4.72
C PRO A 395 -21.79 10.57 -4.20
N ALA A 396 -22.10 11.79 -4.63
CA ALA A 396 -21.41 12.98 -4.14
C ALA A 396 -21.55 13.12 -2.61
N SER A 397 -22.65 12.65 -2.02
CA SER A 397 -22.92 12.69 -0.57
C SER A 397 -21.92 11.92 0.28
N ASP A 398 -21.35 10.85 -0.28
CA ASP A 398 -20.46 9.95 0.43
C ASP A 398 -19.03 10.50 0.48
N HIS A 399 -18.77 11.62 -0.20
CA HIS A 399 -17.44 12.18 -0.35
C HIS A 399 -17.38 13.67 0.01
N VAL A 400 -17.21 13.89 1.31
CA VAL A 400 -17.03 15.19 1.94
C VAL A 400 -15.90 16.01 1.31
N LEU A 401 -14.70 15.44 1.10
CA LEU A 401 -13.56 16.18 0.54
C LEU A 401 -13.64 16.43 -0.97
N GLY A 402 -14.56 15.79 -1.68
CA GLY A 402 -14.73 15.95 -3.14
C GLY A 402 -15.77 16.97 -3.53
N ARG A 403 -16.26 17.73 -2.56
CA ARG A 403 -17.17 18.86 -2.75
C ARG A 403 -16.42 20.15 -2.46
N PRO A 404 -16.75 21.25 -3.15
CA PRO A 404 -16.12 22.52 -2.84
C PRO A 404 -16.49 22.94 -1.41
N PHE A 405 -15.48 23.35 -0.64
CA PHE A 405 -15.72 23.87 0.71
C PHE A 405 -16.55 25.16 0.64
N PRO A 406 -17.61 25.31 1.43
CA PRO A 406 -18.47 26.49 1.40
C PRO A 406 -17.77 27.76 1.91
N LEU A 407 -16.73 27.61 2.73
CA LEU A 407 -15.94 28.72 3.25
C LEU A 407 -14.47 28.33 3.45
N PHE A 408 -13.54 29.10 2.87
CA PHE A 408 -12.11 28.98 3.13
C PHE A 408 -11.32 30.24 2.70
N PRO A 409 -10.23 30.60 3.40
CA PRO A 409 -9.73 30.00 4.64
C PRO A 409 -10.64 30.37 5.83
N ILE A 410 -10.76 29.46 6.79
CA ILE A 410 -11.61 29.68 7.96
C ILE A 410 -10.85 30.53 8.98
N ARG A 411 -11.50 31.58 9.50
CA ARG A 411 -10.89 32.47 10.51
C ARG A 411 -10.64 31.69 11.80
N GLY A 412 -9.39 31.72 12.29
CA GLY A 412 -8.99 31.06 13.54
C GLY A 412 -8.38 29.66 13.38
N LEU A 413 -8.34 29.11 12.16
CA LEU A 413 -7.67 27.83 11.88
C LEU A 413 -6.16 27.97 11.57
N SER A 414 -5.66 29.19 11.36
CA SER A 414 -4.26 29.50 11.05
C SER A 414 -3.25 29.06 12.10
N ASP A 415 -3.67 29.04 13.36
CA ASP A 415 -2.81 28.67 14.49
C ASP A 415 -2.89 27.18 14.82
N LEU A 416 -3.78 26.44 14.15
CA LEU A 416 -3.98 25.01 14.39
C LEU A 416 -3.00 24.18 13.57
N THR A 417 -2.35 23.23 14.26
CA THR A 417 -1.55 22.18 13.64
C THR A 417 -2.34 20.88 13.67
N VAL A 418 -2.68 20.37 12.50
CA VAL A 418 -3.51 19.18 12.31
C VAL A 418 -2.62 18.00 11.90
N CYS A 419 -2.78 16.89 12.60
CA CYS A 419 -2.19 15.61 12.22
C CYS A 419 -3.29 14.62 11.82
N SER A 420 -3.04 13.72 10.88
CA SER A 420 -4.02 12.71 10.44
C SER A 420 -3.72 11.32 11.03
N ALA A 421 -4.77 10.52 11.22
CA ALA A 421 -4.68 9.15 11.70
C ALA A 421 -5.64 8.24 10.92
N ALA A 422 -5.19 7.03 10.60
CA ALA A 422 -5.95 6.04 9.82
C ALA A 422 -6.37 6.51 8.40
N PHE A 423 -5.67 7.51 7.85
CA PHE A 423 -5.72 7.85 6.43
C PHE A 423 -4.51 7.25 5.73
N THR A 424 -4.68 6.79 4.49
CA THR A 424 -3.59 6.24 3.71
C THR A 424 -3.66 6.81 2.27
N GLY A 425 -2.50 7.20 1.74
CA GLY A 425 -2.27 7.59 0.35
C GLY A 425 -3.15 8.68 -0.23
N LEU A 426 -3.99 8.36 -1.22
CA LEU A 426 -4.80 9.39 -1.89
C LEU A 426 -5.64 10.19 -0.88
N GLU A 427 -6.27 9.50 0.07
CA GLU A 427 -7.08 10.18 1.10
C GLU A 427 -6.22 11.02 2.06
N LEU A 428 -4.98 10.59 2.31
CA LEU A 428 -4.02 11.35 3.13
C LEU A 428 -3.56 12.62 2.40
N SER A 429 -3.28 12.53 1.09
CA SER A 429 -2.91 13.69 0.27
C SER A 429 -4.06 14.69 0.17
N GLN A 430 -5.28 14.23 -0.14
CA GLN A 430 -6.48 15.07 -0.17
C GLN A 430 -6.73 15.73 1.18
N MET A 431 -6.60 14.99 2.28
CA MET A 431 -6.68 15.52 3.65
C MET A 431 -5.66 16.65 3.90
N ALA A 432 -4.40 16.46 3.55
CA ALA A 432 -3.35 17.45 3.73
C ALA A 432 -3.63 18.74 2.93
N ARG A 433 -4.05 18.59 1.66
CA ARG A 433 -4.41 19.71 0.78
C ARG A 433 -5.63 20.47 1.31
N SER A 434 -6.65 19.76 1.79
CA SER A 434 -7.84 20.36 2.40
C SER A 434 -7.51 21.12 3.68
N VAL A 435 -6.69 20.56 4.58
CA VAL A 435 -6.24 21.25 5.81
C VAL A 435 -5.52 22.56 5.47
N ALA A 436 -4.62 22.53 4.49
CA ALA A 436 -3.90 23.72 4.03
C ALA A 436 -4.86 24.75 3.42
N GLN A 437 -5.82 24.32 2.61
CA GLN A 437 -6.84 25.19 2.02
C GLN A 437 -7.71 25.89 3.07
N LEU A 438 -8.08 25.17 4.14
CA LEU A 438 -8.85 25.72 5.26
C LEU A 438 -8.04 26.71 6.12
N GLY A 439 -6.73 26.80 5.90
CA GLY A 439 -5.81 27.74 6.53
C GLY A 439 -4.97 27.15 7.66
N ALA A 440 -5.13 25.87 8.01
CA ALA A 440 -4.37 25.21 9.08
C ALA A 440 -3.06 24.60 8.59
N LYS A 441 -2.14 24.32 9.51
CA LYS A 441 -0.86 23.64 9.20
C LYS A 441 -1.04 22.13 9.30
N PHE A 442 -0.67 21.41 8.24
CA PHE A 442 -0.66 19.96 8.26
C PHE A 442 0.73 19.41 8.66
N GLU A 443 0.78 18.51 9.64
CA GLU A 443 2.01 17.80 10.03
C GLU A 443 1.81 16.28 9.98
N GLU A 444 2.71 15.58 9.27
CA GLU A 444 2.69 14.10 9.18
C GLU A 444 3.15 13.44 10.49
N ALA A 445 4.15 14.03 11.13
CA ALA A 445 4.68 13.55 12.40
C ALA A 445 3.75 13.96 13.56
N PHE A 446 3.43 13.00 14.43
CA PHE A 446 2.65 13.30 15.63
C PHE A 446 3.54 13.86 16.73
N ARG A 447 3.29 15.12 17.13
CA ARG A 447 4.14 15.86 18.09
C ARG A 447 3.29 16.40 19.24
N ARG A 448 3.94 16.77 20.35
CA ARG A 448 3.29 17.48 21.46
C ARG A 448 2.74 18.85 21.07
N SER A 449 3.26 19.44 19.99
CA SER A 449 2.79 20.70 19.40
C SER A 449 1.53 20.55 18.53
N THR A 450 1.09 19.32 18.23
CA THR A 450 -0.10 19.08 17.42
C THR A 450 -1.36 19.54 18.17
N SER A 451 -2.17 20.38 17.52
CA SER A 451 -3.39 20.94 18.10
C SER A 451 -4.58 19.99 18.04
N VAL A 452 -4.70 19.19 16.98
CA VAL A 452 -5.80 18.23 16.78
C VAL A 452 -5.36 17.05 15.91
N VAL A 453 -5.88 15.85 16.20
CA VAL A 453 -5.72 14.67 15.36
C VAL A 453 -7.03 14.36 14.65
N VAL A 454 -7.05 14.46 13.33
CA VAL A 454 -8.18 14.03 12.50
C VAL A 454 -8.05 12.55 12.20
N CYS A 455 -9.07 11.77 12.51
CA CYS A 455 -9.05 10.32 12.47
C CYS A 455 -10.18 9.78 11.59
N LYS A 456 -9.83 8.96 10.57
CA LYS A 456 -10.84 8.29 9.73
C LYS A 456 -11.60 7.22 10.50
N SER A 457 -10.88 6.40 11.27
CA SER A 457 -11.45 5.30 12.05
C SER A 457 -10.64 5.09 13.32
N LEU A 458 -11.30 5.19 14.47
CA LEU A 458 -10.68 4.93 15.77
C LEU A 458 -10.16 3.50 15.88
N GLN A 459 -10.81 2.53 15.20
CA GLN A 459 -10.40 1.12 15.21
C GLN A 459 -9.11 0.88 14.42
N ALA A 460 -8.90 1.64 13.33
CA ALA A 460 -7.71 1.54 12.49
C ALA A 460 -6.57 2.46 12.97
N MET A 461 -6.79 3.26 14.03
CA MET A 461 -5.78 4.12 14.60
C MET A 461 -4.72 3.31 15.35
N ARG A 462 -3.43 3.59 15.12
CA ARG A 462 -2.32 2.97 15.87
C ARG A 462 -2.51 3.21 17.37
N LYS A 463 -2.49 2.14 18.18
CA LYS A 463 -2.74 2.18 19.64
C LYS A 463 -1.82 3.17 20.36
N GLU A 464 -0.57 3.26 19.94
CA GLU A 464 0.41 4.20 20.50
C GLU A 464 0.04 5.66 20.22
N LYS A 465 -0.38 5.98 19.00
CA LYS A 465 -0.81 7.35 18.62
C LYS A 465 -2.04 7.77 19.43
N LEU A 466 -2.98 6.85 19.66
CA LEU A 466 -4.15 7.09 20.52
C LEU A 466 -3.74 7.30 22.00
N ARG A 467 -2.82 6.46 22.50
CA ARG A 467 -2.27 6.59 23.86
C ARG A 467 -1.60 7.95 24.06
N TYR A 468 -0.74 8.37 23.13
CA TYR A 468 -0.07 9.67 23.18
C TYR A 468 -1.04 10.84 23.02
N ALA A 469 -2.08 10.73 22.20
CA ALA A 469 -3.11 11.77 22.10
C ALA A 469 -3.82 11.99 23.44
N LEU A 470 -4.16 10.90 24.15
CA LEU A 470 -4.72 10.98 25.49
C LEU A 470 -3.72 11.55 26.52
N GLU A 471 -2.46 11.12 26.46
CA GLU A 471 -1.40 11.58 27.38
C GLU A 471 -1.07 13.07 27.19
N TRP A 472 -1.06 13.54 25.95
CA TRP A 472 -0.74 14.94 25.62
C TRP A 472 -1.97 15.85 25.61
N GLY A 473 -3.17 15.31 25.84
CA GLY A 473 -4.41 16.06 25.82
C GLY A 473 -4.83 16.58 24.43
N VAL A 474 -4.33 15.95 23.36
CA VAL A 474 -4.64 16.33 21.99
C VAL A 474 -5.99 15.72 21.58
N PRO A 475 -6.98 16.53 21.16
CA PRO A 475 -8.30 16.03 20.76
C PRO A 475 -8.20 15.16 19.50
N VAL A 476 -8.91 14.02 19.51
CA VAL A 476 -9.08 13.15 18.34
C VAL A 476 -10.49 13.34 17.78
N VAL A 477 -10.60 13.81 16.54
CA VAL A 477 -11.86 14.17 15.87
C VAL A 477 -12.06 13.34 14.59
N SER A 478 -13.31 13.20 14.11
CA SER A 478 -13.58 12.52 12.83
C SER A 478 -13.19 13.39 11.63
N ALA A 479 -13.12 12.79 10.43
CA ALA A 479 -12.92 13.53 9.18
C ALA A 479 -14.02 14.58 8.95
N ASP A 480 -15.26 14.27 9.34
CA ASP A 480 -16.43 15.14 9.19
C ASP A 480 -16.27 16.47 9.92
N TRP A 481 -15.47 16.50 11.00
CA TRP A 481 -15.16 17.73 11.74
C TRP A 481 -14.60 18.82 10.82
N LEU A 482 -13.74 18.48 9.84
CA LEU A 482 -13.19 19.49 8.93
C LEU A 482 -14.27 20.12 8.05
N TRP A 483 -15.25 19.32 7.62
CA TRP A 483 -16.36 19.81 6.81
C TRP A 483 -17.37 20.60 7.61
N GLU A 484 -17.75 20.11 8.79
CA GLU A 484 -18.61 20.85 9.72
C GLU A 484 -18.02 22.23 10.05
N ASN A 485 -16.69 22.33 10.21
CA ASN A 485 -16.02 23.62 10.44
C ASN A 485 -16.01 24.53 9.19
N SER A 486 -16.03 23.95 7.99
CA SER A 486 -16.18 24.74 6.76
C SER A 486 -17.59 25.29 6.56
N GLU A 487 -18.61 24.60 7.08
CA GLU A 487 -20.00 25.08 7.10
C GLU A 487 -20.26 26.07 8.24
N ALA A 488 -19.47 26.01 9.32
CA ALA A 488 -19.64 26.86 10.50
C ALA A 488 -18.92 28.22 10.36
N ILE A 489 -19.67 29.31 10.57
CA ILE A 489 -19.14 30.69 10.62
C ILE A 489 -18.27 30.94 11.88
N HIS A 490 -18.28 30.03 12.87
CA HIS A 490 -17.48 30.09 14.10
C HIS A 490 -16.94 28.70 14.50
N VAL A 491 -15.67 28.65 14.87
CA VAL A 491 -14.98 27.44 15.37
C VAL A 491 -15.56 27.03 16.73
N PRO A 492 -16.17 25.84 16.89
CA PRO A 492 -16.49 25.31 18.21
C PRO A 492 -15.20 24.93 18.93
N ALA A 493 -15.00 25.42 20.15
CA ALA A 493 -13.89 24.99 20.99
C ALA A 493 -13.89 23.47 21.12
N ALA A 494 -12.73 22.83 20.93
CA ALA A 494 -12.52 21.39 21.10
C ALA A 494 -12.57 20.99 22.59
N THR A 495 -13.66 21.31 23.30
CA THR A 495 -13.95 20.77 24.63
C THR A 495 -14.83 19.56 24.46
N GLY A 496 -14.31 18.41 24.89
CA GLY A 496 -14.86 17.08 24.62
C GLY A 496 -16.36 16.94 24.86
N ARG A 497 -17.02 16.23 23.95
CA ARG A 497 -18.31 15.57 24.22
C ARG A 497 -18.09 14.55 25.34
N ARG A 498 -18.19 15.00 26.60
CA ARG A 498 -18.57 14.14 27.72
C ARG A 498 -19.93 13.54 27.37
N GLY A 499 -20.02 12.21 27.45
CA GLY A 499 -21.25 11.48 27.21
C GLY A 499 -22.40 12.08 28.01
N ARG A 500 -23.42 12.58 27.30
CA ARG A 500 -24.67 13.02 27.89
C ARG A 500 -25.50 11.77 28.20
N LYS A 501 -25.21 11.13 29.35
CA LYS A 501 -26.17 10.24 30.02
C LYS A 501 -26.98 11.08 31.01
N GLY A 502 -28.30 11.01 30.86
CA GLY A 502 -29.26 11.19 31.95
C GLY A 502 -29.95 12.54 32.06
N ALA A 503 -31.19 12.62 31.56
CA ALA A 503 -32.32 13.18 32.31
C ALA A 503 -33.63 12.96 31.52
N LYS A 504 -34.20 11.76 31.69
CA LYS A 504 -35.65 11.56 31.82
C LYS A 504 -35.83 10.33 32.71
N GLN A 505 -35.75 10.57 34.01
CA GLN A 505 -36.46 9.78 35.01
C GLN A 505 -37.69 10.62 35.35
N ASP A 506 -38.86 10.09 35.03
CA ASP A 506 -40.07 10.11 35.88
C ASP A 506 -41.26 9.67 35.03
N SER A 507 -41.59 8.38 35.16
CA SER A 507 -42.95 7.91 35.47
C SER A 507 -43.00 6.39 35.33
N ALA A 508 -43.49 5.73 36.38
CA ALA A 508 -43.98 4.35 36.49
C ALA A 508 -43.15 3.42 37.39
N THR A 509 -43.19 3.70 38.69
CA THR A 509 -43.53 2.67 39.68
C THR A 509 -44.97 2.91 40.11
N GLU A 510 -45.86 2.03 39.70
CA GLU A 510 -47.03 1.65 40.50
C GLU A 510 -47.45 0.22 40.14
N ALA A 511 -47.42 -0.63 41.17
CA ALA A 511 -48.11 -1.91 41.35
C ALA A 511 -48.02 -2.96 40.21
N VAL A 512 -47.73 -4.23 40.49
CA VAL A 512 -48.62 -5.13 41.23
C VAL A 512 -47.79 -6.24 41.89
N GLY A 513 -48.24 -6.61 43.08
CA GLY A 513 -47.58 -7.50 44.01
C GLY A 513 -47.65 -8.98 43.65
N ALA A 514 -46.82 -9.74 44.36
CA ALA A 514 -46.76 -11.18 44.32
C ALA A 514 -47.99 -11.85 44.95
N GLY A 515 -48.45 -12.92 44.29
CA GLY A 515 -48.60 -14.23 44.92
C GLY A 515 -49.79 -14.44 45.84
N THR A 516 -50.79 -15.13 45.29
CA THR A 516 -51.83 -15.88 46.01
C THR A 516 -51.29 -16.70 47.17
N GLY A 517 -51.90 -16.52 48.34
CA GLY A 517 -51.88 -17.44 49.48
C GLY A 517 -53.21 -17.31 50.23
N ASP A 518 -54.07 -18.31 50.07
CA ASP A 518 -55.23 -18.58 50.94
C ASP A 518 -54.69 -19.06 52.30
N PRO A 519 -55.29 -18.68 53.44
CA PRO A 519 -56.31 -19.57 54.00
C PRO A 519 -57.50 -18.85 54.66
N SER A 520 -58.69 -19.27 54.26
CA SER A 520 -59.92 -19.46 55.06
C SER A 520 -59.74 -19.38 56.59
N ALA A 521 -60.46 -18.44 57.23
CA ALA A 521 -61.46 -18.74 58.27
C ALA A 521 -62.11 -17.49 58.90
N ARG A 522 -63.43 -17.42 58.70
CA ARG A 522 -64.51 -17.20 59.69
C ARG A 522 -64.74 -15.81 60.35
N GLN A 523 -66.01 -15.40 60.15
CA GLN A 523 -66.94 -14.72 61.07
C GLN A 523 -66.60 -13.25 61.38
N GLY A 524 -67.47 -12.26 61.17
CA GLY A 524 -68.92 -12.23 61.20
C GLY A 524 -69.32 -11.10 62.16
N ALA A 525 -69.77 -9.95 61.63
CA ALA A 525 -70.44 -8.93 62.42
C ALA A 525 -71.25 -8.02 61.49
N THR A 526 -72.56 -8.17 61.60
CA THR A 526 -73.63 -7.34 61.03
C THR A 526 -73.65 -5.95 61.67
N GLY A 527 -73.97 -4.94 60.86
CA GLY A 527 -74.38 -3.59 61.25
C GLY A 527 -74.90 -2.87 60.04
#